data_AF-A0A524IUK6-F1
#
_entry.id   AF-A0A524IUK6-F1
#
_cell.length_a   1.000
_cell.length_b   1.000
_cell.length_c   1.000
_cell.angle_alpha   90.00
_cell.angle_beta   90.00
_cell.angle_gamma   90.00
#
_symmetry.space_group_name_H-M   'P 1'
#
loop_
_entity.id
_entity.type
_entity.pdbx_description
1 polymer ?
#
loop_
_entity_poly.entity_id
_entity_poly.type
_entity_poly.pdbx_seq_one_letter_code
_entity_poly.pdbx_strand_id
1 'polypeptide(L)'
;LQYLEDLYRPFRPKRHTRAMDAREKGLQPLADLILQQPLDGDRDEFALPYLNAEVASVDDAYRGAGDIVAEIVSDDPAVRGDLRRLARQRGQLNVSVLDEAKDAKGVYRIYYSYFNGLNELRPHQILAINRGEREGVLKVELAISEAESLGILGQHYPADHGSVLDDDLIEARKDAYRRLLFPSIFRELRRDLADLADTHAIDVFTTNLRSLLLQPPMRDQTVLGIDPGFRTGCKIAVVDKTGKVLATETFYPDRNSAVAKQTLQNLVKKFSVTVIAIGNGTASRETETFVANWISETGMPVQYTIVSEAGASVYSASPLARAEMPDLDVSLRGAVSIARRLQDPLAELVKIDPQAIGVGLYQHDVDQKKLSQALDVVVKSTVNTVGADLNTASPALLKHISGVGPKMAERIVAYRDAEGEFITRQALTRVPGCGKKTFQQAAGFLKINSGESPLDSTPIHPESYAVAEAVLDLMGLSLASANLQAEIARLRREMNLDELAAMLGTGRPTLVDILDALARPGRDPREDLTGPILRSDVLTMEDISPGMQLKGTVRNVVDFGAFVDIGVKHNGLIHISRMGQGYVSNPHDKVAVGDVVEVEVVEVDAVRGRISLELIE
;
A
#
# COMPACT_ATOMS: atom_id res chain seq x y z
N LEU A 1 -15.61 -14.58 14.58
CA LEU A 1 -16.47 -13.38 14.70
C LEU A 1 -17.86 -13.61 14.09
N GLN A 2 -17.96 -13.99 12.81
CA GLN A 2 -19.27 -14.13 12.14
C GLN A 2 -20.24 -15.12 12.80
N TYR A 3 -19.78 -16.27 13.28
CA TYR A 3 -20.64 -17.23 14.00
C TYR A 3 -21.21 -16.64 15.31
N LEU A 4 -20.44 -15.77 15.98
CA LEU A 4 -20.92 -15.06 17.18
C LEU A 4 -22.00 -14.03 16.82
N GLU A 5 -21.85 -13.32 15.70
CA GLU A 5 -22.88 -12.42 15.17
C GLU A 5 -24.16 -13.19 14.82
N ASP A 6 -24.04 -14.39 14.23
CA ASP A 6 -25.19 -15.24 13.92
C ASP A 6 -25.91 -15.70 15.21
N LEU A 7 -25.17 -16.14 16.23
CA LEU A 7 -25.74 -16.51 17.54
C LEU A 7 -26.42 -15.33 18.25
N TYR A 8 -25.89 -14.12 18.08
CA TYR A 8 -26.45 -12.92 18.71
C TYR A 8 -27.64 -12.32 17.95
N ARG A 9 -27.80 -12.67 16.66
CA ARG A 9 -28.80 -12.07 15.77
C ARG A 9 -30.24 -12.09 16.29
N PRO A 10 -30.74 -13.17 16.94
CA PRO A 10 -32.08 -13.18 17.53
C PRO A 10 -32.27 -12.14 18.64
N PHE A 11 -31.20 -11.74 19.33
CA PHE A 11 -31.21 -10.81 20.45
C PHE A 11 -30.89 -9.37 20.04
N ARG A 12 -30.47 -9.17 18.79
CA ARG A 12 -30.09 -7.85 18.28
C ARG A 12 -31.33 -6.97 18.14
N PRO A 13 -31.31 -5.71 18.62
CA PRO A 13 -32.41 -4.77 18.37
C PRO A 13 -32.69 -4.62 16.87
N LYS A 14 -33.93 -4.88 16.47
CA LYS A 14 -34.38 -4.79 15.07
C LYS A 14 -35.22 -3.53 14.86
N ARG A 15 -35.20 -2.99 13.64
CA ARG A 15 -36.25 -2.06 13.18
C ARG A 15 -37.56 -2.83 13.07
N HIS A 16 -38.70 -2.14 13.14
CA HIS A 16 -40.02 -2.75 12.98
C HIS A 16 -40.05 -3.71 11.78
N THR A 17 -40.26 -5.00 12.02
CA THR A 17 -40.31 -6.04 10.99
C THR A 17 -41.73 -6.57 10.84
N ARG A 18 -42.04 -7.18 9.69
CA ARG A 18 -43.34 -7.85 9.47
C ARG A 18 -43.62 -8.94 10.51
N ALA A 19 -42.58 -9.61 11.00
CA ALA A 19 -42.70 -10.58 12.09
C ALA A 19 -43.04 -9.91 13.42
N MET A 20 -42.51 -8.71 13.70
CA MET A 20 -42.92 -7.93 14.87
C MET A 20 -44.38 -7.48 14.76
N ASP A 21 -44.79 -6.93 13.61
CA ASP A 21 -46.19 -6.58 13.31
C ASP A 21 -47.12 -7.79 13.54
N ALA A 22 -46.74 -8.96 13.05
CA ALA A 22 -47.53 -10.19 13.20
C ALA A 22 -47.58 -10.68 14.66
N ARG A 23 -46.50 -10.54 15.43
CA ARG A 23 -46.49 -10.88 16.87
C ARG A 23 -47.38 -9.93 17.68
N GLU A 24 -47.40 -8.64 17.35
CA GLU A 24 -48.29 -7.65 17.97
C GLU A 24 -49.76 -7.96 17.69
N LYS A 25 -50.07 -8.50 16.50
CA LYS A 25 -51.40 -9.03 16.14
C LYS A 25 -51.74 -10.37 16.79
N GLY A 26 -50.87 -10.94 17.63
CA GLY A 26 -51.10 -12.18 18.36
C GLY A 26 -50.91 -13.46 17.53
N LEU A 27 -50.21 -13.41 16.39
CA LEU A 27 -50.06 -14.56 15.47
C LEU A 27 -48.93 -15.53 15.83
N GLN A 28 -48.19 -15.31 16.91
CA GLN A 28 -47.09 -16.19 17.33
C GLN A 28 -47.55 -17.65 17.55
N PRO A 29 -48.67 -17.94 18.23
CA PRO A 29 -49.08 -19.33 18.43
C PRO A 29 -49.46 -20.03 17.12
N LEU A 30 -49.98 -19.29 16.12
CA LEU A 30 -50.22 -19.85 14.78
C LEU A 30 -48.90 -20.15 14.03
N ALA A 31 -47.89 -19.30 14.19
CA ALA A 31 -46.54 -19.56 13.66
C ALA A 31 -45.88 -20.79 14.33
N ASP A 32 -46.10 -20.97 15.63
CA ASP A 32 -45.63 -22.15 16.37
C ASP A 32 -46.30 -23.43 15.85
N LEU A 33 -47.60 -23.38 15.49
CA LEU A 33 -48.29 -24.51 14.85
C LEU A 33 -47.70 -24.85 13.47
N ILE A 34 -47.38 -23.85 12.66
CA ILE A 34 -46.68 -24.07 11.36
C ILE A 34 -45.34 -24.78 11.60
N LEU A 35 -44.59 -24.45 12.66
CA LEU A 35 -43.33 -25.12 12.97
C LEU A 35 -43.52 -26.54 13.57
N GLN A 36 -44.62 -26.77 14.29
CA GLN A 36 -44.93 -28.07 14.92
C GLN A 36 -45.43 -29.12 13.94
N GLN A 37 -46.02 -28.72 12.81
CA GLN A 37 -46.52 -29.61 11.75
C GLN A 37 -47.55 -30.65 12.27
N PRO A 38 -48.74 -30.23 12.75
CA PRO A 38 -49.76 -31.14 13.27
C PRO A 38 -50.36 -32.03 12.17
N LEU A 39 -50.49 -33.33 12.46
CA LEU A 39 -51.05 -34.35 11.55
C LEU A 39 -52.58 -34.35 11.47
N ASP A 40 -53.23 -33.70 12.44
CA ASP A 40 -54.69 -33.70 12.60
C ASP A 40 -55.19 -32.26 12.73
N GLY A 41 -56.45 -32.02 12.36
CA GLY A 41 -57.11 -30.72 12.44
C GLY A 41 -57.44 -30.14 11.07
N ASP A 42 -57.97 -28.92 11.07
CA ASP A 42 -58.31 -28.18 9.86
C ASP A 42 -57.58 -26.84 9.84
N ARG A 43 -56.97 -26.51 8.69
CA ARG A 43 -56.18 -25.29 8.51
C ARG A 43 -57.02 -24.03 8.77
N ASP A 44 -58.25 -23.98 8.28
CA ASP A 44 -59.09 -22.80 8.46
C ASP A 44 -59.54 -22.69 9.93
N GLU A 45 -59.85 -23.81 10.59
CA GLU A 45 -60.19 -23.85 12.01
C GLU A 45 -59.05 -23.34 12.90
N PHE A 46 -57.80 -23.68 12.59
CA PHE A 46 -56.64 -23.18 13.33
C PHE A 46 -56.49 -21.66 13.24
N ALA A 47 -56.94 -21.01 12.16
CA ALA A 47 -56.85 -19.55 12.01
C ALA A 47 -57.97 -18.79 12.74
N LEU A 48 -59.14 -19.42 12.98
CA LEU A 48 -60.32 -18.75 13.57
C LEU A 48 -60.04 -17.96 14.86
N PRO A 49 -59.25 -18.46 15.83
CA PRO A 49 -58.97 -17.75 17.07
C PRO A 49 -58.22 -16.42 16.89
N TYR A 50 -57.57 -16.23 15.74
CA TYR A 50 -56.70 -15.09 15.46
C TYR A 50 -57.36 -14.02 14.58
N LEU A 51 -58.56 -14.28 14.05
CA LEU A 51 -59.28 -13.33 13.20
C LEU A 51 -59.81 -12.15 14.01
N ASN A 52 -59.51 -10.94 13.55
CA ASN A 52 -59.92 -9.69 14.19
C ASN A 52 -59.91 -8.53 13.18
N ALA A 53 -60.13 -7.29 13.63
CA ALA A 53 -60.15 -6.13 12.74
C ALA A 53 -58.82 -5.88 11.99
N GLU A 54 -57.70 -6.34 12.54
CA GLU A 54 -56.35 -6.21 11.97
C GLU A 54 -55.86 -7.46 11.22
N VAL A 55 -56.59 -8.58 11.35
CA VAL A 55 -56.37 -9.87 10.68
C VAL A 55 -57.72 -10.32 10.10
N ALA A 56 -58.03 -9.85 8.88
CA ALA A 56 -59.39 -9.89 8.34
C ALA A 56 -59.76 -11.24 7.69
N SER A 57 -58.77 -12.10 7.41
CA SER A 57 -58.98 -13.38 6.75
C SER A 57 -58.03 -14.46 7.24
N VAL A 58 -58.37 -15.71 6.96
CA VAL A 58 -57.49 -16.88 7.19
C VAL A 58 -56.15 -16.70 6.49
N ASP A 59 -56.14 -16.21 5.25
CA ASP A 59 -54.92 -15.92 4.50
C ASP A 59 -54.10 -14.79 5.13
N ASP A 60 -54.75 -13.77 5.71
CA ASP A 60 -54.06 -12.73 6.46
C ASP A 60 -53.34 -13.31 7.68
N ALA A 61 -54.00 -14.22 8.41
CA ALA A 61 -53.45 -14.89 9.57
C ALA A 61 -52.22 -15.73 9.21
N TYR A 62 -52.32 -16.58 8.18
CA TYR A 62 -51.23 -17.44 7.73
C TYR A 62 -50.07 -16.68 7.09
N ARG A 63 -50.32 -15.59 6.36
CA ARG A 63 -49.23 -14.72 5.87
C ARG A 63 -48.47 -14.06 7.02
N GLY A 64 -49.18 -13.56 8.02
CA GLY A 64 -48.54 -12.97 9.21
C GLY A 64 -47.79 -14.00 10.05
N ALA A 65 -48.37 -15.18 10.28
CA ALA A 65 -47.69 -16.29 10.93
C ALA A 65 -46.46 -16.75 10.13
N GLY A 66 -46.58 -16.83 8.80
CA GLY A 66 -45.48 -17.11 7.88
C GLY A 66 -44.35 -16.09 7.94
N ASP A 67 -44.66 -14.79 8.10
CA ASP A 67 -43.64 -13.74 8.32
C ASP A 67 -42.83 -14.00 9.61
N ILE A 68 -43.47 -14.50 10.69
CA ILE A 68 -42.79 -14.89 11.93
C ILE A 68 -41.89 -16.11 11.69
N VAL A 69 -42.41 -17.16 11.05
CA VAL A 69 -41.64 -18.38 10.72
C VAL A 69 -40.45 -18.03 9.84
N ALA A 70 -40.64 -17.17 8.84
CA ALA A 70 -39.57 -16.75 7.95
C ALA A 70 -38.44 -16.01 8.68
N GLU A 71 -38.77 -15.20 9.69
CA GLU A 71 -37.79 -14.55 10.54
C GLU A 71 -37.03 -15.55 11.43
N ILE A 72 -37.74 -16.52 12.03
CA ILE A 72 -37.13 -17.59 12.85
C ILE A 72 -36.11 -18.38 12.02
N VAL A 73 -36.52 -18.86 10.84
CA VAL A 73 -35.65 -19.60 9.91
C VAL A 73 -34.47 -18.74 9.44
N SER A 74 -34.69 -17.44 9.23
CA SER A 74 -33.63 -16.53 8.73
C SER A 74 -32.55 -16.22 9.77
N ASP A 75 -32.92 -16.22 11.05
CA ASP A 75 -32.02 -15.93 12.16
C ASP A 75 -31.36 -17.17 12.75
N ASP A 76 -31.76 -18.36 12.32
CA ASP A 76 -31.16 -19.62 12.75
C ASP A 76 -29.66 -19.70 12.39
N PRO A 77 -28.74 -19.78 13.37
CA PRO A 77 -27.31 -19.76 13.11
C PRO A 77 -26.81 -20.97 12.30
N ALA A 78 -27.47 -22.12 12.40
CA ALA A 78 -27.10 -23.32 11.64
C ALA A 78 -27.49 -23.18 10.17
N VAL A 79 -28.74 -22.75 9.89
CA VAL A 79 -29.21 -22.47 8.52
C VAL A 79 -28.31 -21.44 7.83
N ARG A 80 -27.99 -20.35 8.53
CA ARG A 80 -27.10 -19.30 8.01
C ARG A 80 -25.70 -19.82 7.73
N GLY A 81 -25.16 -20.63 8.64
CA GLY A 81 -23.85 -21.25 8.51
C GLY A 81 -23.75 -22.13 7.26
N ASP A 82 -24.74 -23.00 7.03
CA ASP A 82 -24.76 -23.92 5.90
C ASP A 82 -25.04 -23.21 4.58
N LEU A 83 -25.96 -22.24 4.56
CA LEU A 83 -26.21 -21.43 3.35
C LEU A 83 -24.97 -20.61 2.96
N ARG A 84 -24.25 -20.05 3.94
CA ARG A 84 -22.96 -19.37 3.68
C ARG A 84 -21.93 -20.32 3.10
N ARG A 85 -21.87 -21.56 3.60
CA ARG A 85 -20.97 -22.59 3.10
C ARG A 85 -21.29 -22.96 1.65
N LEU A 86 -22.58 -23.18 1.35
CA LEU A 86 -23.06 -23.43 -0.01
C LEU A 86 -22.70 -22.27 -0.94
N ALA A 87 -22.98 -21.03 -0.53
CA ALA A 87 -22.67 -19.84 -1.32
C ALA A 87 -21.17 -19.65 -1.57
N ARG A 88 -20.31 -19.94 -0.59
CA ARG A 88 -18.85 -19.89 -0.82
C ARG A 88 -18.38 -20.97 -1.78
N GLN A 89 -18.94 -22.18 -1.70
CA GLN A 89 -18.49 -23.32 -2.51
C GLN A 89 -19.03 -23.30 -3.94
N ARG A 90 -20.29 -22.87 -4.12
CA ARG A 90 -21.04 -22.99 -5.39
C ARG A 90 -21.61 -21.66 -5.89
N GLY A 91 -21.46 -20.59 -5.14
CA GLY A 91 -21.90 -19.26 -5.57
C GLY A 91 -21.07 -18.74 -6.73
N GLN A 92 -21.75 -18.06 -7.65
CA GLN A 92 -21.13 -17.41 -8.80
C GLN A 92 -21.44 -15.91 -8.76
N LEU A 93 -20.40 -15.09 -8.90
CA LEU A 93 -20.56 -13.66 -9.08
C LEU A 93 -20.78 -13.38 -10.57
N ASN A 94 -21.94 -12.80 -10.90
CA ASN A 94 -22.27 -12.35 -12.24
C ASN A 94 -22.13 -10.83 -12.30
N VAL A 95 -21.37 -10.36 -13.28
CA VAL A 95 -21.12 -8.95 -13.53
C VAL A 95 -21.54 -8.63 -14.95
N SER A 96 -22.38 -7.60 -15.09
CA SER A 96 -22.86 -7.12 -16.38
C SER A 96 -22.72 -5.61 -16.48
N VAL A 97 -22.67 -5.10 -17.70
CA VAL A 97 -22.70 -3.65 -17.94
C VAL A 97 -24.07 -3.08 -17.60
N LEU A 98 -24.09 -2.01 -16.81
CA LEU A 98 -25.27 -1.21 -16.49
C LEU A 98 -25.39 0.00 -17.43
N ASP A 99 -24.29 0.72 -17.64
CA ASP A 99 -24.24 1.92 -18.48
C ASP A 99 -22.84 2.08 -19.12
N GLU A 100 -22.71 1.63 -20.37
CA GLU A 100 -21.46 1.70 -21.14
C GLU A 100 -21.03 3.15 -21.43
N ALA A 101 -21.97 4.11 -21.48
CA ALA A 101 -21.65 5.50 -21.80
C ALA A 101 -20.78 6.17 -20.72
N LYS A 102 -20.82 5.64 -19.49
CA LYS A 102 -19.97 6.09 -18.38
C LYS A 102 -18.54 5.56 -18.44
N ASP A 103 -18.22 4.64 -19.35
CA ASP A 103 -16.89 4.07 -19.54
C ASP A 103 -16.37 4.30 -20.98
N ALA A 104 -16.25 5.57 -21.36
CA ALA A 104 -15.78 5.97 -22.70
C ALA A 104 -14.39 5.41 -23.09
N LYS A 105 -13.56 5.01 -22.11
CA LYS A 105 -12.23 4.43 -22.35
C LYS A 105 -12.23 2.89 -22.34
N GLY A 106 -13.37 2.26 -22.04
CA GLY A 106 -13.50 0.81 -21.93
C GLY A 106 -12.62 0.20 -20.85
N VAL A 107 -12.44 0.88 -19.71
CA VAL A 107 -11.65 0.44 -18.56
C VAL A 107 -12.19 -0.88 -18.01
N TYR A 108 -13.51 -1.04 -17.96
CA TYR A 108 -14.21 -2.20 -17.41
C TYR A 108 -14.68 -3.18 -18.46
N ARG A 109 -14.23 -3.03 -19.72
CA ARG A 109 -14.72 -3.83 -20.86
C ARG A 109 -14.62 -5.34 -20.64
N ILE A 110 -13.59 -5.80 -19.94
CA ILE A 110 -13.42 -7.23 -19.59
C ILE A 110 -14.48 -7.75 -18.61
N TYR A 111 -15.20 -6.86 -17.92
CA TYR A 111 -16.23 -7.16 -16.94
C TYR A 111 -17.66 -6.92 -17.44
N TYR A 112 -17.86 -6.48 -18.70
CA TYR A 112 -19.20 -6.20 -19.24
C TYR A 112 -20.10 -7.44 -19.34
N SER A 113 -19.49 -8.62 -19.48
CA SER A 113 -20.14 -9.92 -19.39
C SER A 113 -19.14 -10.87 -18.75
N TYR A 114 -19.12 -10.87 -17.42
CA TYR A 114 -18.16 -11.64 -16.63
C TYR A 114 -18.88 -12.44 -15.57
N PHE A 115 -18.52 -13.71 -15.43
CA PHE A 115 -18.99 -14.55 -14.35
C PHE A 115 -17.83 -15.36 -13.81
N ASN A 116 -17.79 -15.56 -12.50
CA ASN A 116 -16.79 -16.42 -11.89
C ASN A 116 -17.26 -17.00 -10.55
N GLY A 117 -16.72 -18.15 -10.15
CA GLY A 117 -16.90 -18.69 -8.80
C GLY A 117 -16.31 -17.76 -7.74
N LEU A 118 -16.94 -17.67 -6.56
CA LEU A 118 -16.46 -16.74 -5.52
C LEU A 118 -15.01 -17.00 -5.07
N ASN A 119 -14.57 -18.27 -5.08
CA ASN A 119 -13.21 -18.67 -4.69
C ASN A 119 -12.16 -18.45 -5.78
N GLU A 120 -12.59 -18.12 -7.01
CA GLU A 120 -11.71 -17.91 -8.17
C GLU A 120 -11.49 -16.43 -8.48
N LEU A 121 -12.19 -15.53 -7.76
CA LEU A 121 -12.03 -14.08 -7.89
C LEU A 121 -10.69 -13.64 -7.29
N ARG A 122 -9.88 -12.97 -8.10
CA ARG A 122 -8.61 -12.38 -7.63
C ARG A 122 -8.86 -11.00 -6.99
N PRO A 123 -8.07 -10.61 -5.98
CA PRO A 123 -8.19 -9.31 -5.30
C PRO A 123 -8.37 -8.10 -6.23
N HIS A 124 -7.48 -7.92 -7.21
CA HIS A 124 -7.59 -6.81 -8.17
C HIS A 124 -8.86 -6.84 -9.02
N GLN A 125 -9.45 -8.00 -9.28
CA GLN A 125 -10.72 -8.11 -9.99
C GLN A 125 -11.87 -7.63 -9.11
N ILE A 126 -11.85 -8.01 -7.83
CA ILE A 126 -12.85 -7.57 -6.84
C ILE A 126 -12.81 -6.03 -6.73
N LEU A 127 -11.64 -5.42 -6.65
CA LEU A 127 -11.49 -3.95 -6.60
C LEU A 127 -12.03 -3.29 -7.87
N ALA A 128 -11.67 -3.80 -9.04
CA ALA A 128 -12.16 -3.27 -10.31
C ALA A 128 -13.69 -3.37 -10.45
N ILE A 129 -14.26 -4.51 -10.06
CA ILE A 129 -15.71 -4.75 -10.06
C ILE A 129 -16.41 -3.80 -9.08
N ASN A 130 -15.92 -3.69 -7.84
CA ASN A 130 -16.48 -2.79 -6.82
C ASN A 130 -16.45 -1.34 -7.26
N ARG A 131 -15.35 -0.90 -7.88
CA ARG A 131 -15.21 0.44 -8.41
C ARG A 131 -16.18 0.70 -9.56
N GLY A 132 -16.26 -0.20 -10.54
CA GLY A 132 -17.19 -0.08 -11.67
C GLY A 132 -18.65 -0.08 -11.23
N GLU A 133 -19.01 -0.84 -10.19
CA GLU A 133 -20.33 -0.81 -9.56
C GLU A 133 -20.60 0.55 -8.90
N ARG A 134 -19.66 1.09 -8.12
CA ARG A 134 -19.78 2.39 -7.46
C ARG A 134 -19.87 3.56 -8.44
N GLU A 135 -19.16 3.49 -9.56
CA GLU A 135 -19.25 4.46 -10.66
C GLU A 135 -20.55 4.30 -11.49
N GLY A 136 -21.33 3.24 -11.24
CA GLY A 136 -22.59 2.96 -11.93
C GLY A 136 -22.41 2.47 -13.37
N VAL A 137 -21.24 1.92 -13.69
CA VAL A 137 -20.93 1.30 -14.99
C VAL A 137 -21.32 -0.17 -14.99
N LEU A 138 -21.11 -0.85 -13.86
CA LEU A 138 -21.34 -2.30 -13.72
C LEU A 138 -22.51 -2.59 -12.77
N LYS A 139 -23.15 -3.73 -12.97
CA LYS A 139 -24.13 -4.35 -12.07
C LYS A 139 -23.58 -5.69 -11.60
N VAL A 140 -23.62 -5.93 -10.29
CA VAL A 140 -23.10 -7.16 -9.67
C VAL A 140 -24.24 -7.95 -9.02
N GLU A 141 -24.32 -9.23 -9.32
CA GLU A 141 -25.32 -10.16 -8.80
C GLU A 141 -24.64 -11.45 -8.33
N LEU A 142 -25.21 -12.10 -7.30
CA LEU A 142 -24.81 -13.44 -6.89
C LEU A 142 -25.83 -14.44 -7.44
N ALA A 143 -25.34 -15.50 -8.07
CA ALA A 143 -26.14 -16.67 -8.39
C ALA A 143 -25.77 -17.82 -7.45
N ILE A 144 -26.79 -18.44 -6.87
CA ILE A 144 -26.71 -19.67 -6.07
C ILE A 144 -27.98 -20.47 -6.38
N SER A 145 -27.88 -21.80 -6.39
CA SER A 145 -29.03 -22.67 -6.60
C SER A 145 -30.08 -22.47 -5.51
N GLU A 146 -31.24 -21.94 -5.90
CA GLU A 146 -32.38 -21.81 -5.00
C GLU A 146 -32.85 -23.19 -4.52
N ALA A 147 -32.87 -24.21 -5.39
CA ALA A 147 -33.27 -25.56 -5.01
C ALA A 147 -32.37 -26.15 -3.91
N GLU A 148 -31.05 -26.00 -4.02
CA GLU A 148 -30.12 -26.46 -2.99
C GLU A 148 -30.26 -25.64 -1.70
N SER A 149 -30.47 -24.33 -1.82
CA SER A 149 -30.66 -23.45 -0.68
C SER A 149 -31.94 -23.82 0.10
N LEU A 150 -33.05 -24.04 -0.60
CA LEU A 150 -34.30 -24.51 0.01
C LEU A 150 -34.15 -25.94 0.58
N GLY A 151 -33.32 -26.78 -0.04
CA GLY A 151 -32.94 -28.08 0.50
C GLY A 151 -32.27 -27.98 1.87
N ILE A 152 -31.35 -27.03 2.06
CA ILE A 152 -30.73 -26.75 3.38
C ILE A 152 -31.80 -26.32 4.38
N LEU A 153 -32.66 -25.35 4.02
CA LEU A 153 -33.73 -24.90 4.90
C LEU A 153 -34.65 -26.07 5.29
N GLY A 154 -34.92 -26.99 4.37
CA GLY A 154 -35.75 -28.15 4.64
C GLY A 154 -35.11 -29.26 5.46
N GLN A 155 -33.77 -29.31 5.55
CA GLN A 155 -33.09 -30.20 6.50
C GLN A 155 -33.22 -29.71 7.94
N HIS A 156 -33.16 -28.38 8.13
CA HIS A 156 -33.28 -27.75 9.45
C HIS A 156 -34.74 -27.59 9.90
N TYR A 157 -35.65 -27.35 8.95
CA TYR A 157 -37.09 -27.17 9.15
C TYR A 157 -37.87 -28.08 8.20
N PRO A 158 -37.93 -29.41 8.47
CA PRO A 158 -38.62 -30.36 7.61
C PRO A 158 -40.14 -30.14 7.65
N ALA A 159 -40.77 -30.19 6.47
CA ALA A 159 -42.22 -30.21 6.36
C ALA A 159 -42.70 -31.66 6.36
N ASP A 160 -43.74 -31.96 7.13
CA ASP A 160 -44.36 -33.29 7.14
C ASP A 160 -45.54 -33.29 6.17
N HIS A 161 -45.48 -34.08 5.10
CA HIS A 161 -46.55 -34.14 4.11
C HIS A 161 -47.89 -34.70 4.64
N GLY A 162 -47.91 -35.25 5.85
CA GLY A 162 -49.14 -35.59 6.56
C GLY A 162 -49.78 -34.40 7.31
N SER A 163 -49.04 -33.31 7.50
CA SER A 163 -49.52 -32.11 8.19
C SER A 163 -50.41 -31.27 7.29
N VAL A 164 -51.47 -30.69 7.87
CA VAL A 164 -52.34 -29.73 7.15
C VAL A 164 -51.69 -28.36 6.93
N LEU A 165 -50.50 -28.13 7.50
CA LEU A 165 -49.71 -26.89 7.43
C LEU A 165 -48.37 -27.07 6.70
N ASP A 166 -48.20 -28.14 5.93
CA ASP A 166 -46.94 -28.44 5.24
C ASP A 166 -46.60 -27.39 4.17
N ASP A 167 -47.60 -27.00 3.36
CA ASP A 167 -47.51 -25.94 2.36
C ASP A 167 -47.18 -24.57 2.99
N ASP A 168 -47.76 -24.25 4.15
CA ASP A 168 -47.47 -23.00 4.87
C ASP A 168 -46.00 -22.93 5.31
N LEU A 169 -45.42 -24.05 5.78
CA LEU A 169 -44.00 -24.12 6.12
C LEU A 169 -43.12 -24.07 4.86
N ILE A 170 -43.52 -24.71 3.76
CA ILE A 170 -42.83 -24.63 2.47
C ILE A 170 -42.75 -23.17 1.99
N GLU A 171 -43.88 -22.45 1.99
CA GLU A 171 -43.94 -21.05 1.55
C GLU A 171 -43.18 -20.12 2.51
N ALA A 172 -43.26 -20.33 3.82
CA ALA A 172 -42.49 -19.57 4.79
C ALA A 172 -40.97 -19.74 4.58
N ARG A 173 -40.49 -20.96 4.26
CA ARG A 173 -39.07 -21.20 3.92
C ARG A 173 -38.65 -20.48 2.63
N LYS A 174 -39.50 -20.49 1.59
CA LYS A 174 -39.23 -19.77 0.33
C LYS A 174 -39.10 -18.27 0.57
N ASP A 175 -40.00 -17.69 1.35
CA ASP A 175 -39.95 -16.27 1.70
C ASP A 175 -38.72 -15.96 2.58
N ALA A 176 -38.43 -16.80 3.59
CA ALA A 176 -37.22 -16.69 4.42
C ALA A 176 -35.95 -16.63 3.57
N TYR A 177 -35.84 -17.53 2.59
CA TYR A 177 -34.73 -17.57 1.65
C TYR A 177 -34.65 -16.30 0.81
N ARG A 178 -35.69 -15.98 0.03
CA ARG A 178 -35.66 -14.91 -0.99
C ARG A 178 -35.54 -13.52 -0.37
N ARG A 179 -36.30 -13.24 0.67
CA ARG A 179 -36.46 -11.89 1.23
C ARG A 179 -35.41 -11.56 2.28
N LEU A 180 -35.02 -12.54 3.11
CA LEU A 180 -34.23 -12.29 4.32
C LEU A 180 -32.83 -12.89 4.25
N LEU A 181 -32.72 -14.21 4.02
CA LEU A 181 -31.45 -14.94 4.04
C LEU A 181 -30.56 -14.59 2.86
N PHE A 182 -31.01 -14.78 1.63
CA PHE A 182 -30.19 -14.59 0.44
C PHE A 182 -29.62 -13.16 0.34
N PRO A 183 -30.40 -12.07 0.51
CA PRO A 183 -29.85 -10.71 0.50
C PRO A 183 -28.89 -10.41 1.67
N SER A 184 -29.08 -11.05 2.84
CA SER A 184 -28.14 -10.92 3.96
C SER A 184 -26.82 -11.62 3.65
N ILE A 185 -26.87 -12.89 3.23
CA ILE A 185 -25.70 -13.70 2.90
C ILE A 185 -24.94 -13.08 1.72
N PHE A 186 -25.62 -12.57 0.69
CA PHE A 186 -24.96 -11.89 -0.42
C PHE A 186 -24.16 -10.66 0.06
N ARG A 187 -24.75 -9.81 0.91
CA ARG A 187 -24.05 -8.63 1.47
C ARG A 187 -22.87 -9.03 2.35
N GLU A 188 -23.00 -10.10 3.13
CA GLU A 188 -21.91 -10.66 3.93
C GLU A 188 -20.75 -11.11 3.04
N LEU A 189 -21.02 -11.89 1.99
CA LEU A 189 -20.01 -12.37 1.06
C LEU A 189 -19.34 -11.24 0.27
N ARG A 190 -20.12 -10.24 -0.17
CA ARG A 190 -19.58 -9.05 -0.83
C ARG A 190 -18.64 -8.28 0.10
N ARG A 191 -18.97 -8.18 1.38
CA ARG A 191 -18.10 -7.57 2.40
C ARG A 191 -16.83 -8.38 2.61
N ASP A 192 -16.93 -9.70 2.77
CA ASP A 192 -15.78 -10.59 2.94
C ASP A 192 -14.81 -10.48 1.74
N LEU A 193 -15.35 -10.48 0.52
CA LEU A 193 -14.56 -10.31 -0.71
C LEU A 193 -13.90 -8.93 -0.76
N ALA A 194 -14.61 -7.87 -0.37
CA ALA A 194 -14.05 -6.52 -0.32
C ALA A 194 -12.94 -6.41 0.74
N ASP A 195 -13.15 -6.94 1.95
CA ASP A 195 -12.15 -6.94 3.02
C ASP A 195 -10.89 -7.73 2.62
N LEU A 196 -11.04 -8.87 1.93
CA LEU A 196 -9.93 -9.63 1.36
C LEU A 196 -9.16 -8.80 0.33
N ALA A 197 -9.88 -8.17 -0.60
CA ALA A 197 -9.27 -7.40 -1.66
C ALA A 197 -8.57 -6.14 -1.17
N ASP A 198 -9.18 -5.45 -0.20
CA ASP A 198 -8.61 -4.27 0.47
C ASP A 198 -7.32 -4.63 1.20
N THR A 199 -7.33 -5.72 1.99
CA THR A 199 -6.15 -6.17 2.75
C THR A 199 -5.00 -6.47 1.80
N HIS A 200 -5.26 -7.25 0.75
CA HIS A 200 -4.26 -7.59 -0.26
C HIS A 200 -3.71 -6.36 -0.98
N ALA A 201 -4.57 -5.43 -1.41
CA ALA A 201 -4.11 -4.20 -2.07
C ALA A 201 -3.27 -3.31 -1.14
N ILE A 202 -3.67 -3.21 0.14
CA ILE A 202 -2.88 -2.50 1.14
C ILE A 202 -1.50 -3.15 1.29
N ASP A 203 -1.40 -4.47 1.30
CA ASP A 203 -0.11 -5.18 1.37
C ASP A 203 0.77 -4.87 0.14
N VAL A 204 0.21 -4.85 -1.06
CA VAL A 204 0.92 -4.42 -2.29
C VAL A 204 1.40 -2.97 -2.17
N PHE A 205 0.54 -2.06 -1.69
CA PHE A 205 0.93 -0.65 -1.49
C PHE A 205 2.04 -0.49 -0.45
N THR A 206 1.98 -1.24 0.65
CA THR A 206 3.02 -1.21 1.69
C THR A 206 4.35 -1.70 1.16
N THR A 207 4.34 -2.73 0.32
CA THR A 207 5.54 -3.26 -0.36
C THR A 207 6.13 -2.23 -1.32
N ASN A 208 5.30 -1.64 -2.19
CA ASN A 208 5.71 -0.58 -3.12
C ASN A 208 6.28 0.65 -2.40
N LEU A 209 5.61 1.12 -1.33
CA LEU A 209 6.09 2.24 -0.53
C LEU A 209 7.43 1.91 0.12
N ARG A 210 7.59 0.70 0.68
CA ARG A 210 8.85 0.27 1.29
C ARG A 210 9.99 0.32 0.29
N SER A 211 9.81 -0.23 -0.91
CA SER A 211 10.82 -0.20 -1.99
C SER A 211 11.16 1.23 -2.41
N LEU A 212 10.15 2.09 -2.56
CA LEU A 212 10.37 3.49 -2.91
C LEU A 212 11.17 4.25 -1.83
N LEU A 213 10.89 4.02 -0.56
CA LEU A 213 11.60 4.64 0.56
C LEU A 213 13.03 4.10 0.73
N LEU A 214 13.28 2.85 0.32
CA LEU A 214 14.57 2.19 0.39
C LEU A 214 15.46 2.45 -0.84
N GLN A 215 15.01 3.27 -1.80
CA GLN A 215 15.84 3.60 -2.95
C GLN A 215 17.20 4.18 -2.52
N PRO A 216 18.29 3.79 -3.20
CA PRO A 216 19.64 4.22 -2.85
C PRO A 216 19.78 5.75 -3.01
N PRO A 217 20.34 6.44 -2.00
CA PRO A 217 20.59 7.88 -2.06
C PRO A 217 21.77 8.21 -2.99
N MET A 218 21.67 9.28 -3.79
CA MET A 218 22.83 9.86 -4.51
C MET A 218 23.51 10.95 -3.68
N ARG A 219 24.37 10.53 -2.75
CA ARG A 219 25.10 11.45 -1.85
C ARG A 219 26.14 12.30 -2.59
N ASP A 220 26.48 13.43 -1.96
CA ASP A 220 27.53 14.37 -2.39
C ASP A 220 27.34 15.01 -3.77
N GLN A 221 26.10 14.99 -4.29
CA GLN A 221 25.74 15.59 -5.56
C GLN A 221 25.19 17.01 -5.37
N THR A 222 25.59 17.93 -6.24
CA THR A 222 24.87 19.19 -6.44
C THR A 222 23.81 18.95 -7.50
N VAL A 223 22.54 19.00 -7.12
CA VAL A 223 21.42 18.57 -7.96
C VAL A 223 20.63 19.76 -8.48
N LEU A 224 20.34 19.76 -9.78
CA LEU A 224 19.35 20.65 -10.38
C LEU A 224 18.04 19.87 -10.58
N GLY A 225 17.03 20.18 -9.77
CA GLY A 225 15.69 19.62 -9.91
C GLY A 225 14.83 20.43 -10.87
N ILE A 226 14.10 19.75 -11.75
CA ILE A 226 13.14 20.33 -12.69
C ILE A 226 11.77 19.72 -12.41
N ASP A 227 10.81 20.57 -12.06
CA ASP A 227 9.38 20.26 -12.01
C ASP A 227 8.72 20.71 -13.34
N PRO A 228 8.45 19.78 -14.27
CA PRO A 228 7.98 20.09 -15.62
C PRO A 228 6.66 20.86 -15.67
N GLY A 229 6.47 21.62 -16.74
CA GLY A 229 5.20 22.31 -16.98
C GLY A 229 5.19 23.16 -18.25
N PHE A 230 4.06 23.13 -18.96
CA PHE A 230 3.82 23.97 -20.14
C PHE A 230 3.24 25.33 -19.77
N ARG A 231 1.99 25.34 -19.27
CA ARG A 231 1.23 26.56 -19.06
C ARG A 231 1.90 27.50 -18.06
N THR A 232 2.46 26.95 -16.99
CA THR A 232 3.13 27.67 -15.90
C THR A 232 4.66 27.62 -15.99
N GLY A 233 5.20 27.06 -17.07
CA GLY A 233 6.65 26.85 -17.24
C GLY A 233 7.19 25.69 -16.40
N CYS A 234 8.46 25.37 -16.66
CA CYS A 234 9.26 24.41 -15.90
C CYS A 234 9.91 25.15 -14.73
N LYS A 235 9.67 24.64 -13.52
CA LYS A 235 10.19 25.21 -12.29
C LYS A 235 11.51 24.51 -11.96
N ILE A 236 12.53 25.27 -11.59
CA ILE A 236 13.87 24.75 -11.33
C ILE A 236 14.27 25.10 -9.90
N ALA A 237 14.98 24.17 -9.26
CA ALA A 237 15.75 24.44 -8.07
C ALA A 237 17.15 23.82 -8.17
N VAL A 238 18.17 24.54 -7.74
CA VAL A 238 19.52 23.98 -7.52
C VAL A 238 19.70 23.80 -6.03
N VAL A 239 20.08 22.59 -5.61
CA VAL A 239 20.45 22.28 -4.23
C VAL A 239 21.90 21.85 -4.16
N ASP A 240 22.62 22.30 -3.13
CA ASP A 240 23.98 21.82 -2.86
C ASP A 240 23.99 20.40 -2.29
N LYS A 241 25.18 19.87 -2.01
CA LYS A 241 25.40 18.53 -1.44
C LYS A 241 24.67 18.26 -0.12
N THR A 242 24.27 19.30 0.61
CA THR A 242 23.54 19.21 1.88
C THR A 242 22.01 19.33 1.69
N GLY A 243 21.56 19.59 0.46
CA GLY A 243 20.16 19.86 0.14
C GLY A 243 19.74 21.30 0.36
N LYS A 244 20.68 22.22 0.64
CA LYS A 244 20.41 23.65 0.77
C LYS A 244 20.11 24.23 -0.61
N VAL A 245 19.04 25.01 -0.70
CA VAL A 245 18.65 25.69 -1.95
C VAL A 245 19.64 26.80 -2.27
N LEU A 246 20.24 26.75 -3.46
CA LEU A 246 21.20 27.73 -3.97
C LEU A 246 20.58 28.73 -4.94
N ALA A 247 19.63 28.27 -5.76
CA ALA A 247 18.92 29.09 -6.72
C ALA A 247 17.60 28.43 -7.12
N THR A 248 16.65 29.25 -7.54
CA THR A 248 15.37 28.82 -8.12
C THR A 248 15.03 29.71 -9.31
N GLU A 249 14.47 29.14 -10.36
CA GLU A 249 14.07 29.86 -11.57
C GLU A 249 12.85 29.20 -12.22
N THR A 250 12.21 29.91 -13.14
CA THR A 250 11.17 29.34 -14.01
C THR A 250 11.50 29.66 -15.46
N PHE A 251 11.64 28.63 -16.31
CA PHE A 251 11.80 28.81 -17.75
C PHE A 251 10.66 28.17 -18.55
N TYR A 252 10.53 28.58 -19.81
CA TYR A 252 9.50 28.09 -20.74
C TYR A 252 10.20 27.51 -21.97
N PRO A 253 10.52 26.20 -21.99
CA PRO A 253 11.32 25.61 -23.05
C PRO A 253 10.56 25.57 -24.39
N ASP A 254 9.23 25.50 -24.32
CA ASP A 254 8.29 25.52 -25.44
C ASP A 254 8.16 26.90 -26.09
N ARG A 255 8.29 27.98 -25.31
CA ARG A 255 8.13 29.36 -25.81
C ARG A 255 9.44 30.03 -26.17
N ASN A 256 10.50 29.80 -25.40
CA ASN A 256 11.79 30.46 -25.59
C ASN A 256 12.96 29.53 -25.24
N SER A 257 13.16 28.53 -26.11
CA SER A 257 14.18 27.48 -25.96
C SER A 257 15.60 28.05 -25.78
N ALA A 258 15.97 29.10 -26.51
CA ALA A 258 17.32 29.70 -26.40
C ALA A 258 17.59 30.27 -25.00
N VAL A 259 16.62 31.00 -24.43
CA VAL A 259 16.74 31.54 -23.06
C VAL A 259 16.75 30.42 -22.02
N ALA A 260 15.93 29.39 -22.20
CA ALA A 260 15.94 28.22 -21.31
C ALA A 260 17.30 27.50 -21.32
N LYS A 261 17.90 27.27 -22.50
CA LYS A 261 19.23 26.66 -22.65
C LYS A 261 20.32 27.50 -21.98
N GLN A 262 20.28 28.83 -22.18
CA GLN A 262 21.23 29.74 -21.53
C GLN A 262 21.08 29.73 -20.00
N THR A 263 19.84 29.64 -19.50
CA THR A 263 19.55 29.57 -18.06
C THR A 263 20.13 28.29 -17.46
N LEU A 264 19.88 27.13 -18.07
CA LEU A 264 20.47 25.85 -17.63
C LEU A 264 22.00 25.93 -17.64
N GLN A 265 22.60 26.42 -18.73
CA GLN A 265 24.05 26.57 -18.85
C GLN A 265 24.65 27.46 -17.76
N ASN A 266 23.99 28.56 -17.42
CA ASN A 266 24.44 29.47 -16.36
C ASN A 266 24.36 28.81 -14.98
N LEU A 267 23.24 28.16 -14.65
CA LEU A 267 23.05 27.49 -13.36
C LEU A 267 24.03 26.32 -13.17
N VAL A 268 24.17 25.47 -14.19
CA VAL A 268 25.06 24.31 -14.15
C VAL A 268 26.51 24.74 -13.95
N LYS A 269 26.98 25.75 -14.69
CA LYS A 269 28.35 26.29 -14.53
C LYS A 269 28.55 26.98 -13.19
N LYS A 270 27.62 27.85 -12.78
CA LYS A 270 27.75 28.68 -11.58
C LYS A 270 27.82 27.85 -10.31
N PHE A 271 27.02 26.78 -10.22
CA PHE A 271 26.90 25.96 -9.02
C PHE A 271 27.60 24.61 -9.13
N SER A 272 28.26 24.32 -10.26
CA SER A 272 28.91 23.03 -10.51
C SER A 272 27.95 21.87 -10.30
N VAL A 273 26.76 21.96 -10.92
CA VAL A 273 25.75 20.90 -10.90
C VAL A 273 26.34 19.62 -11.49
N THR A 274 26.12 18.50 -10.82
CA THR A 274 26.63 17.19 -11.23
C THR A 274 25.55 16.31 -11.87
N VAL A 275 24.28 16.52 -11.51
CA VAL A 275 23.15 15.73 -12.02
C VAL A 275 21.87 16.56 -12.09
N ILE A 276 21.04 16.27 -13.08
CA ILE A 276 19.71 16.88 -13.26
C ILE A 276 18.63 15.86 -12.88
N ALA A 277 17.76 16.22 -11.94
CA ALA A 277 16.59 15.43 -11.56
C ALA A 277 15.34 15.99 -12.26
N ILE A 278 14.65 15.21 -13.08
CA ILE A 278 13.45 15.65 -13.80
C ILE A 278 12.23 14.92 -13.21
N GLY A 279 11.21 15.65 -12.79
CA GLY A 279 9.93 15.08 -12.36
C GLY A 279 9.24 14.29 -13.47
N ASN A 280 8.55 13.20 -13.13
CA ASN A 280 7.86 12.32 -14.08
C ASN A 280 6.40 12.72 -14.36
N GLY A 281 6.02 13.98 -14.14
CA GLY A 281 4.68 14.49 -14.32
C GLY A 281 4.28 14.91 -15.72
N THR A 282 3.33 15.84 -15.76
CA THR A 282 2.87 16.46 -17.00
C THR A 282 4.01 17.25 -17.63
N ALA A 283 4.23 17.08 -18.94
CA ALA A 283 5.33 17.70 -19.70
C ALA A 283 6.74 17.17 -19.37
N SER A 284 6.85 16.10 -18.56
CA SER A 284 8.13 15.48 -18.20
C SER A 284 8.91 15.05 -19.42
N ARG A 285 8.23 14.46 -20.39
CA ARG A 285 8.85 13.96 -21.62
C ARG A 285 9.44 15.07 -22.49
N GLU A 286 8.68 16.12 -22.70
CA GLU A 286 9.12 17.26 -23.50
C GLU A 286 10.29 17.99 -22.81
N THR A 287 10.27 18.02 -21.48
CA THR A 287 11.38 18.54 -20.66
C THR A 287 12.61 17.63 -20.75
N GLU A 288 12.43 16.31 -20.70
CA GLU A 288 13.48 15.31 -20.88
C GLU A 288 14.16 15.47 -22.25
N THR A 289 13.40 15.49 -23.34
CA THR A 289 13.90 15.74 -24.71
C THR A 289 14.68 17.05 -24.79
N PHE A 290 14.14 18.12 -24.19
CA PHE A 290 14.82 19.41 -24.16
C PHE A 290 16.17 19.36 -23.44
N VAL A 291 16.22 18.71 -22.26
CA VAL A 291 17.46 18.57 -21.46
C VAL A 291 18.48 17.68 -22.17
N ALA A 292 18.07 16.55 -22.72
CA ALA A 292 18.97 15.63 -23.43
C ALA A 292 19.57 16.27 -24.69
N ASN A 293 18.74 16.96 -25.50
CA ASN A 293 19.24 17.70 -26.66
C ASN A 293 20.23 18.80 -26.23
N TRP A 294 19.93 19.53 -25.16
CA TRP A 294 20.85 20.53 -24.62
C TRP A 294 22.18 19.93 -24.15
N ILE A 295 22.17 18.78 -23.45
CA ILE A 295 23.39 18.07 -23.03
C ILE A 295 24.22 17.69 -24.26
N SER A 296 23.59 17.08 -25.26
CA SER A 296 24.24 16.64 -26.51
C SER A 296 24.83 17.80 -27.31
N GLU A 297 24.07 18.90 -27.47
CA GLU A 297 24.52 20.10 -28.21
C GLU A 297 25.68 20.83 -27.52
N THR A 298 25.69 20.87 -26.19
CA THR A 298 26.65 21.68 -25.42
C THR A 298 27.85 20.90 -24.89
N GLY A 299 27.77 19.56 -24.85
CA GLY A 299 28.81 18.71 -24.28
C GLY A 299 29.03 18.93 -22.78
N MET A 300 28.00 19.39 -22.06
CA MET A 300 28.10 19.62 -20.61
C MET A 300 28.36 18.30 -19.87
N PRO A 301 29.24 18.29 -18.85
CA PRO A 301 29.54 17.09 -18.07
C PRO A 301 28.46 16.82 -17.03
N VAL A 302 27.20 16.75 -17.45
CA VAL A 302 26.04 16.45 -16.59
C VAL A 302 25.19 15.37 -17.24
N GLN A 303 24.57 14.55 -16.40
CA GLN A 303 23.58 13.56 -16.81
C GLN A 303 22.25 13.90 -16.15
N TYR A 304 21.16 13.33 -16.65
CA TYR A 304 19.85 13.49 -16.07
C TYR A 304 19.26 12.15 -15.62
N THR A 305 18.30 12.20 -14.70
CA THR A 305 17.49 11.05 -14.32
C THR A 305 16.06 11.47 -14.03
N ILE A 306 15.14 10.52 -14.19
CA ILE A 306 13.71 10.73 -13.98
C ILE A 306 13.34 10.32 -12.56
N VAL A 307 12.87 11.29 -11.79
CA VAL A 307 12.48 11.14 -10.39
C VAL A 307 10.96 11.19 -10.28
N SER A 308 10.38 10.34 -9.43
CA SER A 308 8.95 10.42 -9.14
C SER A 308 8.62 11.79 -8.54
N GLU A 309 7.62 12.49 -9.09
CA GLU A 309 7.08 13.71 -8.49
C GLU A 309 5.88 13.44 -7.57
N ALA A 310 5.53 12.16 -7.36
CA ALA A 310 4.36 11.81 -6.58
C ALA A 310 4.44 12.40 -5.17
N GLY A 311 3.36 13.06 -4.76
CA GLY A 311 3.28 13.80 -3.50
C GLY A 311 4.01 15.15 -3.45
N ALA A 312 4.80 15.55 -4.47
CA ALA A 312 5.56 16.79 -4.45
C ALA A 312 4.66 18.04 -4.40
N SER A 313 3.49 18.00 -5.04
CA SER A 313 2.47 19.05 -4.96
C SER A 313 1.79 19.13 -3.60
N VAL A 314 1.57 17.99 -2.95
CA VAL A 314 1.03 17.93 -1.58
C VAL A 314 2.06 18.48 -0.59
N TYR A 315 3.33 18.13 -0.77
CA TYR A 315 4.43 18.69 -0.01
C TYR A 315 4.53 20.21 -0.18
N SER A 316 4.56 20.71 -1.42
CA SER A 316 4.81 22.14 -1.70
C SER A 316 3.74 23.07 -1.10
N ALA A 317 2.50 22.59 -1.00
CA ALA A 317 1.38 23.27 -0.37
C ALA A 317 1.29 23.05 1.15
N SER A 318 2.13 22.19 1.73
CA SER A 318 2.07 21.82 3.15
C SER A 318 2.56 22.95 4.08
N PRO A 319 2.09 22.97 5.35
CA PRO A 319 2.66 23.85 6.37
C PRO A 319 4.17 23.64 6.59
N LEU A 320 4.64 22.39 6.46
CA LEU A 320 6.05 22.05 6.61
C LEU A 320 6.91 22.71 5.54
N ALA A 321 6.53 22.61 4.27
CA ALA A 321 7.29 23.22 3.18
C ALA A 321 7.27 24.76 3.26
N ARG A 322 6.19 25.36 3.77
CA ARG A 322 6.15 26.80 4.07
C ARG A 322 7.13 27.19 5.18
N ALA A 323 7.31 26.35 6.19
CA ALA A 323 8.25 26.60 7.27
C ALA A 323 9.71 26.38 6.82
N GLU A 324 9.99 25.36 5.98
CA GLU A 324 11.33 25.12 5.45
C GLU A 324 11.76 26.20 4.44
N MET A 325 10.82 26.73 3.66
CA MET A 325 11.08 27.63 2.53
C MET A 325 10.04 28.76 2.49
N PRO A 326 10.07 29.70 3.46
CA PRO A 326 9.06 30.75 3.59
C PRO A 326 9.07 31.72 2.40
N ASP A 327 10.26 32.02 1.87
CA ASP A 327 10.46 33.02 0.81
C ASP A 327 10.22 32.47 -0.62
N LEU A 328 10.00 31.16 -0.76
CA LEU A 328 9.75 30.53 -2.05
C LEU A 328 8.26 30.42 -2.36
N ASP A 329 7.90 30.67 -3.62
CA ASP A 329 6.56 30.38 -4.13
C ASP A 329 6.25 28.87 -4.05
N VAL A 330 4.97 28.53 -3.88
CA VAL A 330 4.48 27.15 -3.79
C VAL A 330 4.93 26.32 -4.99
N SER A 331 4.96 26.89 -6.20
CA SER A 331 5.34 26.16 -7.41
C SER A 331 6.83 25.78 -7.46
N LEU A 332 7.72 26.56 -6.82
CA LEU A 332 9.16 26.31 -6.80
C LEU A 332 9.56 25.27 -5.74
N ARG A 333 8.79 25.14 -4.66
CA ARG A 333 9.04 24.13 -3.62
C ARG A 333 8.94 22.69 -4.14
N GLY A 334 8.13 22.46 -5.18
CA GLY A 334 8.05 21.16 -5.86
C GLY A 334 9.39 20.76 -6.49
N ALA A 335 10.03 21.69 -7.21
CA ALA A 335 11.34 21.46 -7.84
C ALA A 335 12.44 21.19 -6.79
N VAL A 336 12.39 21.86 -5.63
CA VAL A 336 13.29 21.57 -4.51
C VAL A 336 13.10 20.14 -4.01
N SER A 337 11.85 19.69 -3.87
CA SER A 337 11.55 18.33 -3.43
C SER A 337 12.05 17.27 -4.42
N ILE A 338 11.90 17.51 -5.72
CA ILE A 338 12.43 16.63 -6.77
C ILE A 338 13.96 16.51 -6.66
N ALA A 339 14.66 17.63 -6.47
CA ALA A 339 16.12 17.62 -6.33
C ALA A 339 16.58 16.86 -5.08
N ARG A 340 15.97 17.13 -3.92
CA ARG A 340 16.30 16.48 -2.64
C ARG A 340 15.97 14.98 -2.62
N ARG A 341 14.90 14.58 -3.32
CA ARG A 341 14.51 13.16 -3.42
C ARG A 341 15.56 12.32 -4.12
N LEU A 342 16.30 12.88 -5.09
CA LEU A 342 17.44 12.16 -5.69
C LEU A 342 18.60 12.01 -4.69
N GLN A 343 18.85 13.02 -3.86
CA GLN A 343 19.92 12.98 -2.86
C GLN A 343 19.64 11.95 -1.77
N ASP A 344 18.44 11.96 -1.19
CA ASP A 344 17.98 10.93 -0.26
C ASP A 344 16.45 10.76 -0.36
N PRO A 345 15.98 9.69 -1.02
CA PRO A 345 14.55 9.40 -1.17
C PRO A 345 13.82 9.31 0.17
N LEU A 346 14.41 8.64 1.17
CA LEU A 346 13.80 8.45 2.48
C LEU A 346 13.60 9.80 3.18
N ALA A 347 14.66 10.60 3.27
CA ALA A 347 14.64 11.85 4.03
C ALA A 347 13.66 12.88 3.46
N GLU A 348 13.41 12.84 2.15
CA GLU A 348 12.47 13.75 1.49
C GLU A 348 11.02 13.19 1.46
N LEU A 349 10.83 11.89 1.21
CA LEU A 349 9.49 11.28 1.13
C LEU A 349 8.76 11.23 2.48
N VAL A 350 9.47 11.11 3.61
CA VAL A 350 8.86 11.14 4.96
C VAL A 350 8.21 12.48 5.32
N LYS A 351 8.52 13.54 4.56
CA LYS A 351 7.88 14.86 4.71
C LYS A 351 6.47 14.91 4.14
N ILE A 352 6.07 13.89 3.39
CA ILE A 352 4.82 13.80 2.66
C ILE A 352 3.90 12.83 3.39
N ASP A 353 2.59 13.10 3.35
CA ASP A 353 1.61 12.07 3.73
C ASP A 353 1.81 10.84 2.84
N PRO A 354 2.04 9.64 3.41
CA PRO A 354 2.22 8.42 2.63
C PRO A 354 1.08 8.13 1.65
N GLN A 355 -0.15 8.53 1.98
CA GLN A 355 -1.31 8.37 1.08
C GLN A 355 -1.21 9.29 -0.16
N ALA A 356 -0.39 10.34 -0.13
CA ALA A 356 -0.18 11.21 -1.27
C ALA A 356 0.95 10.76 -2.21
N ILE A 357 1.72 9.73 -1.84
CA ILE A 357 2.87 9.24 -2.63
C ILE A 357 2.42 8.35 -3.81
N GLY A 358 1.15 7.93 -3.86
CA GLY A 358 0.56 7.30 -5.05
C GLY A 358 1.21 5.97 -5.44
N VAL A 359 1.17 4.99 -4.52
CA VAL A 359 1.99 3.76 -4.59
C VAL A 359 1.25 2.54 -5.15
N GLY A 360 0.05 2.71 -5.69
CA GLY A 360 -0.59 1.62 -6.43
C GLY A 360 -1.99 1.90 -7.00
N LEU A 361 -2.49 0.93 -7.76
CA LEU A 361 -3.81 0.98 -8.39
C LEU A 361 -4.91 0.87 -7.33
N TYR A 362 -6.00 1.62 -7.49
CA TYR A 362 -7.17 1.57 -6.60
C TYR A 362 -6.90 2.04 -5.15
N GLN A 363 -5.84 2.81 -4.92
CA GLN A 363 -5.49 3.31 -3.59
C GLN A 363 -6.61 4.11 -2.90
N HIS A 364 -7.45 4.79 -3.67
CA HIS A 364 -8.60 5.56 -3.16
C HIS A 364 -9.88 4.71 -2.99
N ASP A 365 -9.83 3.44 -3.37
CA ASP A 365 -10.98 2.53 -3.39
C ASP A 365 -10.99 1.57 -2.20
N VAL A 366 -9.84 1.39 -1.53
CA VAL A 366 -9.70 0.59 -0.30
C VAL A 366 -10.10 1.35 0.96
N ASP A 367 -10.25 0.66 2.09
CA ASP A 367 -10.39 1.26 3.42
C ASP A 367 -9.24 2.23 3.74
N GLN A 368 -9.55 3.53 3.72
CA GLN A 368 -8.56 4.60 3.91
C GLN A 368 -7.95 4.64 5.31
N LYS A 369 -8.66 4.14 6.33
CA LYS A 369 -8.15 4.09 7.70
C LYS A 369 -7.14 2.96 7.85
N LYS A 370 -7.47 1.76 7.35
CA LYS A 370 -6.54 0.61 7.34
C LYS A 370 -5.30 0.95 6.52
N LEU A 371 -5.48 1.59 5.36
CA LEU A 371 -4.38 2.06 4.51
C LEU A 371 -3.45 3.02 5.25
N SER A 372 -3.98 4.10 5.83
CA SER A 372 -3.18 5.10 6.55
C SER A 372 -2.35 4.47 7.68
N GLN A 373 -2.95 3.57 8.45
CA GLN A 373 -2.26 2.85 9.52
C GLN A 373 -1.13 1.95 8.99
N ALA A 374 -1.39 1.21 7.91
CA ALA A 374 -0.40 0.32 7.31
C ALA A 374 0.79 1.10 6.72
N LEU A 375 0.54 2.20 6.01
CA LEU A 375 1.60 3.03 5.45
C LEU A 375 2.44 3.70 6.55
N ASP A 376 1.84 4.18 7.65
CA ASP A 376 2.58 4.74 8.78
C ASP A 376 3.51 3.70 9.43
N VAL A 377 3.08 2.44 9.55
CA VAL A 377 3.93 1.34 10.01
C VAL A 377 5.10 1.10 9.06
N VAL A 378 4.88 1.14 7.75
CA VAL A 378 5.97 1.02 6.76
C VAL A 378 6.97 2.15 6.89
N VAL A 379 6.50 3.40 6.97
CA VAL A 379 7.40 4.55 7.12
C VAL A 379 8.27 4.40 8.37
N LYS A 380 7.65 4.09 9.52
CA LYS A 380 8.39 3.84 10.77
C LYS A 380 9.37 2.69 10.62
N SER A 381 8.94 1.54 10.10
CA SER A 381 9.83 0.39 9.89
C SER A 381 11.02 0.73 9.01
N THR A 382 10.80 1.44 7.90
CA THR A 382 11.87 1.80 6.96
C THR A 382 12.84 2.80 7.57
N VAL A 383 12.34 3.85 8.25
CA VAL A 383 13.20 4.83 8.93
C VAL A 383 14.07 4.17 9.99
N ASN A 384 13.52 3.25 10.78
CA ASN A 384 14.30 2.56 11.82
C ASN A 384 15.24 1.48 11.22
N THR A 385 14.90 0.88 10.07
CA THR A 385 15.81 -0.03 9.34
C THR A 385 17.06 0.71 8.85
N VAL A 386 16.90 1.92 8.30
CA VAL A 386 18.02 2.73 7.80
C VAL A 386 18.75 3.46 8.94
N GLY A 387 18.00 3.88 9.95
CA GLY A 387 18.45 4.79 10.99
C GLY A 387 18.48 6.25 10.52
N ALA A 388 18.77 7.16 11.44
CA ALA A 388 18.90 8.58 11.15
C ALA A 388 20.13 9.16 11.84
N ASP A 389 20.90 10.00 11.15
CA ASP A 389 21.98 10.76 11.77
C ASP A 389 21.39 11.86 12.65
N LEU A 390 21.74 11.83 13.94
CA LEU A 390 21.19 12.73 14.95
C LEU A 390 21.50 14.21 14.68
N ASN A 391 22.64 14.49 14.04
CA ASN A 391 23.12 15.86 13.81
C ASN A 391 22.59 16.46 12.51
N THR A 392 22.12 15.65 11.56
CA THR A 392 21.67 16.13 10.25
C THR A 392 20.19 15.86 9.96
N ALA A 393 19.57 14.87 10.61
CA ALA A 393 18.18 14.50 10.37
C ALA A 393 17.20 15.65 10.65
N SER A 394 16.18 15.78 9.81
CA SER A 394 15.10 16.74 9.99
C SER A 394 14.10 16.29 11.08
N PRO A 395 13.31 17.21 11.67
CA PRO A 395 12.22 16.82 12.57
C PRO A 395 11.23 15.85 11.92
N ALA A 396 11.02 15.98 10.60
CA ALA A 396 10.12 15.12 9.83
C ALA A 396 10.62 13.67 9.73
N LEU A 397 11.94 13.45 9.70
CA LEU A 397 12.53 12.10 9.75
C LEU A 397 12.54 11.57 11.20
N LEU A 398 13.00 12.39 12.15
CA LEU A 398 13.16 12.00 13.55
C LEU A 398 11.85 11.56 14.21
N LYS A 399 10.70 12.15 13.85
CA LYS A 399 9.38 11.76 14.42
C LYS A 399 8.98 10.30 14.12
N HIS A 400 9.67 9.63 13.20
CA HIS A 400 9.44 8.22 12.86
C HIS A 400 10.42 7.27 13.56
N ILE A 401 11.43 7.78 14.25
CA ILE A 401 12.34 6.97 15.06
C ILE A 401 11.58 6.40 16.25
N SER A 402 11.86 5.13 16.58
CA SER A 402 11.24 4.46 17.73
C SER A 402 11.42 5.27 19.01
N GLY A 403 10.34 5.45 19.77
CA GLY A 403 10.34 6.27 20.98
C GLY A 403 10.36 7.80 20.75
N VAL A 404 10.55 8.28 19.54
CA VAL A 404 10.59 9.73 19.20
C VAL A 404 9.27 10.13 18.54
N GLY A 405 8.46 10.92 19.24
CA GLY A 405 7.27 11.56 18.66
C GLY A 405 7.55 12.96 18.09
N PRO A 406 6.56 13.63 17.47
CA PRO A 406 6.74 14.94 16.82
C PRO A 406 7.36 16.00 17.74
N LYS A 407 6.86 16.13 18.98
CA LYS A 407 7.39 17.07 19.97
C LYS A 407 8.83 16.76 20.39
N MET A 408 9.21 15.48 20.42
CA MET A 408 10.57 15.08 20.78
C MET A 408 11.54 15.38 19.64
N ALA A 409 11.12 15.11 18.39
CA ALA A 409 11.89 15.44 17.19
C ALA A 409 12.21 16.95 17.11
N GLU A 410 11.23 17.82 17.36
CA GLU A 410 11.43 19.28 17.42
C GLU A 410 12.43 19.67 18.51
N ARG A 411 12.35 19.06 19.70
CA ARG A 411 13.26 19.35 20.81
C ARG A 411 14.68 18.88 20.56
N ILE A 412 14.87 17.74 19.89
CA ILE A 412 16.20 17.25 19.51
C ILE A 412 16.88 18.25 18.58
N VAL A 413 16.16 18.75 17.58
CA VAL A 413 16.69 19.75 16.65
C VAL A 413 16.94 21.08 17.35
N ALA A 414 15.99 21.57 18.15
CA ALA A 414 16.18 22.80 18.93
C ALA A 414 17.37 22.70 19.90
N TYR A 415 17.61 21.52 20.49
CA TYR A 415 18.76 21.29 21.36
C TYR A 415 20.07 21.38 20.58
N ARG A 416 20.21 20.70 19.43
CA ARG A 416 21.46 20.79 18.65
C ARG A 416 21.70 22.19 18.06
N ASP A 417 20.64 22.91 17.72
CA ASP A 417 20.75 24.29 17.22
C ASP A 417 21.25 25.25 18.32
N ALA A 418 20.95 24.97 19.60
CA ALA A 418 21.33 25.79 20.74
C ALA A 418 22.69 25.37 21.36
N GLU A 419 22.92 24.07 21.54
CA GLU A 419 24.06 23.52 22.28
C GLU A 419 25.17 22.96 21.36
N GLY A 420 24.93 22.91 20.05
CA GLY A 420 25.83 22.32 19.05
C GLY A 420 25.59 20.82 18.80
N GLU A 421 26.49 20.21 18.03
CA GLU A 421 26.38 18.81 17.62
C GLU A 421 26.43 17.83 18.80
N PHE A 422 25.67 16.75 18.70
CA PHE A 422 25.79 15.62 19.62
C PHE A 422 27.08 14.85 19.33
N ILE A 423 27.92 14.70 20.36
CA ILE A 423 29.18 13.96 20.29
C ILE A 423 29.02 12.49 20.73
N THR A 424 28.00 12.19 21.55
CA THR A 424 27.66 10.83 21.99
C THR A 424 26.16 10.62 22.04
N ARG A 425 25.70 9.38 21.84
CA ARG A 425 24.26 9.05 22.00
C ARG A 425 23.74 9.39 23.39
N GLN A 426 24.56 9.20 24.43
CA GLN A 426 24.18 9.47 25.81
C GLN A 426 23.76 10.94 26.04
N ALA A 427 24.31 11.87 25.26
CA ALA A 427 23.93 13.29 25.30
C ALA A 427 22.44 13.51 24.97
N LEU A 428 21.77 12.59 24.28
CA LEU A 428 20.33 12.64 24.03
C LEU A 428 19.50 12.70 25.32
N THR A 429 20.00 12.15 26.44
CA THR A 429 19.33 12.22 27.75
C THR A 429 19.29 13.63 28.35
N ARG A 430 20.08 14.56 27.80
CA ARG A 430 20.07 15.99 28.19
C ARG A 430 18.95 16.76 27.49
N VAL A 431 18.36 16.21 26.43
CA VAL A 431 17.24 16.84 25.72
C VAL A 431 16.00 16.83 26.63
N PRO A 432 15.34 17.99 26.86
CA PRO A 432 14.17 18.06 27.74
C PRO A 432 13.04 17.09 27.37
N GLY A 433 12.74 16.19 28.30
CA GLY A 433 11.71 15.15 28.15
C GLY A 433 12.19 13.84 27.54
N CYS A 434 13.47 13.72 27.15
CA CYS A 434 14.08 12.47 26.73
C CYS A 434 14.46 11.63 27.97
N GLY A 435 13.48 10.90 28.51
CA GLY A 435 13.71 10.02 29.65
C GLY A 435 14.40 8.71 29.27
N LYS A 436 14.78 7.91 30.29
CA LYS A 436 15.46 6.61 30.11
C LYS A 436 14.78 5.69 29.10
N LYS A 437 13.45 5.60 29.13
CA LYS A 437 12.68 4.74 28.20
C LYS A 437 12.71 5.26 26.76
N THR A 438 12.60 6.57 26.57
CA THR A 438 12.72 7.19 25.23
C THR A 438 14.11 6.94 24.66
N PHE A 439 15.16 7.16 25.47
CA PHE A 439 16.53 6.86 25.08
C PHE A 439 16.72 5.40 24.69
N GLN A 440 16.27 4.45 25.52
CA GLN A 440 16.35 3.01 25.23
C GLN A 440 15.64 2.62 23.93
N GLN A 441 14.52 3.24 23.61
CA GLN A 441 13.78 2.93 22.38
C GLN A 441 14.43 3.55 21.13
N ALA A 442 15.09 4.70 21.27
CA ALA A 442 15.60 5.48 20.14
C ALA A 442 17.07 5.25 19.81
N ALA A 443 17.91 4.98 20.82
CA ALA A 443 19.37 5.11 20.70
C ALA A 443 19.98 4.20 19.63
N GLY A 444 19.46 2.98 19.45
CA GLY A 444 19.97 2.04 18.44
C GLY A 444 19.69 2.47 16.99
N PHE A 445 18.74 3.39 16.78
CA PHE A 445 18.34 3.87 15.45
C PHE A 445 18.90 5.24 15.11
N LEU A 446 19.50 5.94 16.09
CA LEU A 446 20.11 7.25 15.92
C LEU A 446 21.62 7.10 15.77
N LYS A 447 22.20 7.56 14.68
CA LYS A 447 23.64 7.45 14.39
C LYS A 447 24.35 8.78 14.66
N ILE A 448 25.62 8.72 15.04
CA ILE A 448 26.52 9.88 15.11
C ILE A 448 27.79 9.52 14.35
N ASN A 449 27.96 10.09 13.15
CA ASN A 449 29.09 9.74 12.28
C ASN A 449 30.42 10.34 12.75
N SER A 450 30.37 11.53 13.37
CA SER A 450 31.55 12.27 13.84
C SER A 450 31.70 12.24 15.37
N GLY A 451 31.18 11.19 16.02
CA GLY A 451 31.11 11.07 17.48
C GLY A 451 32.43 10.62 18.13
N GLU A 452 32.49 10.69 19.47
CA GLU A 452 33.64 10.23 20.25
C GLU A 452 33.74 8.69 20.28
N SER A 453 32.60 8.00 20.37
CA SER A 453 32.56 6.53 20.31
C SER A 453 32.34 6.06 18.86
N PRO A 454 33.25 5.26 18.28
CA PRO A 454 33.06 4.70 16.94
C PRO A 454 31.78 3.86 16.81
N LEU A 455 31.32 3.23 17.90
CA LEU A 455 30.11 2.41 17.92
C LEU A 455 28.83 3.23 17.72
N ASP A 456 28.83 4.55 17.98
CA ASP A 456 27.68 5.43 17.76
C ASP A 456 27.32 5.59 16.26
N SER A 457 28.24 5.24 15.36
CA SER A 457 27.99 5.16 13.90
C SER A 457 27.30 3.86 13.47
N THR A 458 27.23 2.86 14.34
CA THR A 458 26.70 1.52 14.06
C THR A 458 25.27 1.35 14.58
N PRO A 459 24.49 0.36 14.09
CA PRO A 459 23.17 0.05 14.68
C PRO A 459 23.26 -0.65 16.05
N ILE A 460 24.46 -0.90 16.59
CA ILE A 460 24.62 -1.55 17.90
C ILE A 460 24.04 -0.64 18.97
N HIS A 461 23.13 -1.16 19.79
CA HIS A 461 22.51 -0.39 20.86
C HIS A 461 23.53 -0.12 22.00
N PRO A 462 23.51 1.04 22.68
CA PRO A 462 24.39 1.33 23.82
C PRO A 462 24.38 0.29 24.95
N GLU A 463 23.29 -0.44 25.12
CA GLU A 463 23.20 -1.55 26.10
C GLU A 463 24.13 -2.72 25.79
N SER A 464 24.59 -2.82 24.53
CA SER A 464 25.45 -3.88 24.02
C SER A 464 26.89 -3.42 23.74
N TYR A 465 27.28 -2.20 24.13
CA TYR A 465 28.63 -1.68 23.86
C TYR A 465 29.72 -2.51 24.52
N ALA A 466 29.54 -2.88 25.79
CA ALA A 466 30.49 -3.73 26.50
C ALA A 466 30.73 -5.07 25.79
N VAL A 467 29.68 -5.64 25.17
CA VAL A 467 29.79 -6.89 24.39
C VAL A 467 30.54 -6.65 23.09
N ALA A 468 30.22 -5.57 22.36
CA ALA A 468 30.90 -5.23 21.11
C ALA A 468 32.39 -4.92 21.32
N GLU A 469 32.73 -4.20 22.39
CA GLU A 469 34.10 -3.91 22.82
C GLU A 469 34.84 -5.21 23.18
N ALA A 470 34.23 -6.10 23.97
CA ALA A 470 34.83 -7.39 24.31
C ALA A 470 35.08 -8.28 23.08
N VAL A 471 34.21 -8.23 22.05
CA VAL A 471 34.44 -8.91 20.77
C VAL A 471 35.67 -8.33 20.05
N LEU A 472 35.78 -7.01 19.99
CA LEU A 472 36.93 -6.33 19.38
C LEU A 472 38.24 -6.65 20.13
N ASP A 473 38.21 -6.64 21.46
CA ASP A 473 39.33 -6.97 22.33
C ASP A 473 39.79 -8.42 22.16
N LEU A 474 38.86 -9.38 22.02
CA LEU A 474 39.17 -10.79 21.76
C LEU A 474 39.98 -10.97 20.47
N MET A 475 39.70 -10.14 19.47
CA MET A 475 40.42 -10.12 18.18
C MET A 475 41.69 -9.24 18.22
N GLY A 476 41.85 -8.41 19.26
CA GLY A 476 42.89 -7.39 19.33
C GLY A 476 42.76 -6.31 18.26
N LEU A 477 41.54 -5.99 17.83
CA LEU A 477 41.24 -5.05 16.74
C LEU A 477 40.43 -3.85 17.23
N SER A 478 40.40 -2.81 16.40
CA SER A 478 39.52 -1.64 16.58
C SER A 478 38.48 -1.60 15.46
N LEU A 479 37.45 -0.76 15.60
CA LEU A 479 36.45 -0.58 14.53
C LEU A 479 37.07 -0.05 13.21
N ALA A 480 38.20 0.66 13.30
CA ALA A 480 38.93 1.20 12.15
C ALA A 480 39.89 0.19 11.50
N SER A 481 40.03 -1.02 12.05
CA SER A 481 40.96 -2.02 11.54
C SER A 481 40.53 -2.54 10.16
N ALA A 482 41.37 -2.38 9.14
CA ALA A 482 41.06 -2.77 7.76
C ALA A 482 40.75 -4.27 7.57
N ASN A 483 41.29 -5.13 8.43
CA ASN A 483 41.07 -6.58 8.39
C ASN A 483 39.87 -7.05 9.26
N LEU A 484 39.12 -6.15 9.89
CA LEU A 484 38.05 -6.47 10.83
C LEU A 484 36.99 -7.40 10.21
N GLN A 485 36.53 -7.11 9.00
CA GLN A 485 35.53 -7.93 8.32
C GLN A 485 36.00 -9.38 8.10
N ALA A 486 37.25 -9.55 7.66
CA ALA A 486 37.83 -10.87 7.43
C ALA A 486 38.00 -11.65 8.75
N GLU A 487 38.36 -10.94 9.82
CA GLU A 487 38.55 -11.52 11.15
C GLU A 487 37.22 -11.95 11.76
N ILE A 488 36.16 -11.16 11.62
CA ILE A 488 34.79 -11.56 12.03
C ILE A 488 34.35 -12.80 11.26
N ALA A 489 34.63 -12.89 9.97
CA ALA A 489 34.33 -14.09 9.17
C ALA A 489 35.15 -15.31 9.59
N ARG A 490 36.38 -15.12 10.11
CA ARG A 490 37.19 -16.19 10.71
C ARG A 490 36.59 -16.64 12.03
N LEU A 491 36.30 -15.71 12.95
CA LEU A 491 35.68 -15.97 14.24
C LEU A 491 34.37 -16.75 14.09
N ARG A 492 33.50 -16.36 13.15
CA ARG A 492 32.24 -17.07 12.85
C ARG A 492 32.43 -18.51 12.39
N ARG A 493 33.56 -18.85 11.77
CA ARG A 493 33.87 -20.21 11.29
C ARG A 493 34.56 -21.06 12.34
N GLU A 494 35.41 -20.45 13.16
CA GLU A 494 36.28 -21.15 14.10
C GLU A 494 35.64 -21.30 15.49
N MET A 495 34.76 -20.39 15.89
CA MET A 495 34.13 -20.41 17.21
C MET A 495 32.67 -20.85 17.16
N ASN A 496 32.24 -21.54 18.21
CA ASN A 496 30.83 -21.78 18.47
C ASN A 496 30.17 -20.50 19.00
N LEU A 497 29.22 -19.94 18.24
CA LEU A 497 28.56 -18.68 18.60
C LEU A 497 27.68 -18.78 19.86
N ASP A 498 27.16 -19.95 20.21
CA ASP A 498 26.40 -20.13 21.45
C ASP A 498 27.33 -20.06 22.68
N GLU A 499 28.51 -20.66 22.60
CA GLU A 499 29.52 -20.62 23.66
C GLU A 499 30.12 -19.22 23.81
N LEU A 500 30.43 -18.56 22.69
CA LEU A 500 30.92 -17.19 22.67
C LEU A 500 29.88 -16.22 23.26
N ALA A 501 28.60 -16.38 22.91
CA ALA A 501 27.53 -15.56 23.47
C ALA A 501 27.42 -15.75 24.99
N ALA A 502 27.49 -16.99 25.48
CA ALA A 502 27.48 -17.29 26.91
C ALA A 502 28.70 -16.69 27.63
N MET A 503 29.90 -16.79 27.04
CA MET A 503 31.13 -16.20 27.59
C MET A 503 31.03 -14.67 27.71
N LEU A 504 30.41 -14.02 26.74
CA LEU A 504 30.23 -12.56 26.71
C LEU A 504 28.99 -12.07 27.47
N GLY A 505 28.19 -12.99 28.05
CA GLY A 505 26.99 -12.65 28.80
C GLY A 505 25.84 -12.09 27.95
N THR A 506 25.73 -12.52 26.68
CA THR A 506 24.69 -12.06 25.74
C THR A 506 23.93 -13.24 25.11
N GLY A 507 22.86 -12.95 24.37
CA GLY A 507 22.15 -13.94 23.56
C GLY A 507 22.79 -14.12 22.18
N ARG A 508 22.70 -15.34 21.63
CA ARG A 508 23.20 -15.63 20.27
C ARG A 508 22.67 -14.67 19.19
N PRO A 509 21.35 -14.35 19.13
CA PRO A 509 20.85 -13.40 18.12
C PRO A 509 21.54 -12.03 18.22
N THR A 510 21.65 -11.48 19.44
CA THR A 510 22.32 -10.20 19.69
C THR A 510 23.79 -10.24 19.30
N LEU A 511 24.51 -11.33 19.60
CA LEU A 511 25.90 -11.49 19.17
C LEU A 511 26.01 -11.52 17.64
N VAL A 512 25.11 -12.22 16.94
CA VAL A 512 25.10 -12.26 15.48
C VAL A 512 24.91 -10.86 14.89
N ASP A 513 23.96 -10.08 15.42
CA ASP A 513 23.70 -8.72 14.96
C ASP A 513 24.90 -7.78 15.23
N ILE A 514 25.55 -7.92 16.40
CA ILE A 514 26.77 -7.17 16.73
C ILE A 514 27.88 -7.50 15.73
N LEU A 515 28.12 -8.78 15.46
CA LEU A 515 29.15 -9.22 14.51
C LEU A 515 28.85 -8.70 13.09
N ASP A 516 27.59 -8.69 12.66
CA ASP A 516 27.22 -8.14 11.34
C ASP A 516 27.39 -6.62 11.27
N ALA A 517 27.04 -5.91 12.34
CA ALA A 517 27.24 -4.46 12.44
C ALA A 517 28.72 -4.07 12.49
N LEU A 518 29.57 -4.83 13.21
CA LEU A 518 31.01 -4.61 13.26
C LEU A 518 31.70 -4.97 11.94
N ALA A 519 31.17 -5.94 11.18
CA ALA A 519 31.73 -6.32 9.89
C ALA A 519 31.53 -5.23 8.82
N ARG A 520 30.50 -4.39 8.97
CA ARG A 520 30.17 -3.28 8.06
C ARG A 520 29.68 -2.06 8.87
N PRO A 521 30.57 -1.36 9.60
CA PRO A 521 30.18 -0.24 10.44
C PRO A 521 29.62 0.90 9.58
N GLY A 522 28.55 1.53 10.06
CA GLY A 522 27.90 2.64 9.35
C GLY A 522 27.16 2.25 8.06
N ARG A 523 27.07 0.95 7.72
CA ARG A 523 26.39 0.48 6.49
C ARG A 523 24.96 1.03 6.40
N ASP A 524 24.65 1.64 5.27
CA ASP A 524 23.28 1.90 4.88
C ASP A 524 22.77 0.67 4.09
N PRO A 525 21.67 0.01 4.52
CA PRO A 525 21.15 -1.16 3.82
C PRO A 525 20.71 -0.87 2.36
N ARG A 526 20.56 0.41 2.00
CA ARG A 526 20.18 0.83 0.65
C ARG A 526 21.36 0.83 -0.33
N GLU A 527 22.60 0.85 0.14
CA GLU A 527 23.80 0.91 -0.72
C GLU A 527 24.05 -0.39 -1.50
N ASP A 528 23.42 -1.51 -1.09
CA ASP A 528 23.50 -2.77 -1.82
C ASP A 528 22.57 -2.80 -3.06
N LEU A 529 21.72 -1.78 -3.24
CA LEU A 529 20.75 -1.68 -4.34
C LEU A 529 21.32 -0.92 -5.55
N THR A 530 20.81 -1.25 -6.73
CA THR A 530 21.20 -0.56 -7.98
C THR A 530 20.68 0.88 -7.97
N GLY A 531 21.59 1.84 -8.17
CA GLY A 531 21.27 3.26 -8.32
C GLY A 531 20.38 3.59 -9.51
N PRO A 532 19.82 4.81 -9.57
CA PRO A 532 19.01 5.25 -10.71
C PRO A 532 19.82 5.29 -12.00
N ILE A 533 19.16 5.06 -13.14
CA ILE A 533 19.77 5.19 -14.46
C ILE A 533 20.03 6.67 -14.73
N LEU A 534 21.29 7.01 -15.00
CA LEU A 534 21.70 8.32 -15.50
C LEU A 534 21.78 8.29 -17.03
N ARG A 535 21.11 9.23 -17.68
CA ARG A 535 20.99 9.32 -19.14
C ARG A 535 21.58 10.62 -19.68
N SER A 536 21.90 10.61 -20.97
CA SER A 536 22.31 11.79 -21.75
C SER A 536 21.55 11.93 -23.07
N ASP A 537 20.83 10.88 -23.47
CA ASP A 537 20.10 10.71 -24.72
C ASP A 537 18.61 10.42 -24.43
N VAL A 538 17.78 10.42 -25.48
CA VAL A 538 16.32 10.25 -25.40
C VAL A 538 15.84 9.31 -26.51
N LEU A 539 14.98 8.34 -26.16
CA LEU A 539 14.40 7.35 -27.08
C LEU A 539 12.92 7.63 -27.32
N THR A 540 12.43 7.74 -28.55
CA THR A 540 11.01 7.96 -28.88
C THR A 540 10.24 6.64 -29.09
N MET A 541 8.89 6.70 -29.16
CA MET A 541 8.09 5.49 -29.43
C MET A 541 8.33 4.96 -30.84
N GLU A 542 8.62 5.86 -31.79
CA GLU A 542 8.97 5.54 -33.16
C GLU A 542 10.32 4.82 -33.27
N ASP A 543 11.19 5.02 -32.27
CA ASP A 543 12.48 4.32 -32.17
C ASP A 543 12.34 2.92 -31.58
N ILE A 544 11.17 2.57 -31.03
CA ILE A 544 10.92 1.26 -30.43
C ILE A 544 10.32 0.30 -31.46
N SER A 545 10.97 -0.85 -31.60
CA SER A 545 10.48 -1.98 -32.39
C SER A 545 10.42 -3.27 -31.54
N PRO A 546 9.50 -4.20 -31.86
CA PRO A 546 9.50 -5.52 -31.24
C PRO A 546 10.87 -6.22 -31.39
N GLY A 547 11.34 -6.87 -30.32
CA GLY A 547 12.66 -7.49 -30.20
C GLY A 547 13.77 -6.55 -29.72
N MET A 548 13.50 -5.24 -29.56
CA MET A 548 14.47 -4.31 -28.99
C MET A 548 14.64 -4.56 -27.49
N GLN A 549 15.90 -4.64 -27.05
CA GLN A 549 16.26 -4.80 -25.64
C GLN A 549 16.67 -3.46 -25.03
N LEU A 550 16.08 -3.12 -23.89
CA LEU A 550 16.20 -1.82 -23.24
C LEU A 550 16.40 -1.99 -21.73
N LYS A 551 17.03 -0.98 -21.11
CA LYS A 551 17.03 -0.83 -19.65
C LYS A 551 15.91 0.09 -19.22
N GLY A 552 15.14 -0.34 -18.23
CA GLY A 552 14.05 0.46 -17.67
C GLY A 552 14.04 0.43 -16.16
N THR A 553 13.33 1.39 -15.58
CA THR A 553 13.12 1.48 -14.12
C THR A 553 11.69 1.08 -13.78
N VAL A 554 11.52 0.15 -12.85
CA VAL A 554 10.21 -0.29 -12.37
C VAL A 554 9.53 0.86 -11.63
N ARG A 555 8.38 1.31 -12.14
CA ARG A 555 7.59 2.42 -11.58
C ARG A 555 6.52 1.94 -10.60
N ASN A 556 5.93 0.78 -10.86
CA ASN A 556 4.88 0.23 -10.03
C ASN A 556 4.81 -1.29 -10.20
N VAL A 557 4.53 -2.02 -9.13
CA VAL A 557 4.31 -3.47 -9.15
C VAL A 557 2.87 -3.75 -8.71
N VAL A 558 2.19 -4.65 -9.43
CA VAL A 558 0.78 -5.03 -9.24
C VAL A 558 0.63 -6.53 -9.39
N ASP A 559 -0.48 -7.12 -8.95
CA ASP A 559 -0.69 -8.59 -8.98
C ASP A 559 -0.44 -9.25 -10.33
N PHE A 560 -0.73 -8.56 -11.42
CA PHE A 560 -0.67 -9.11 -12.77
C PHE A 560 0.60 -8.70 -13.53
N GLY A 561 1.55 -8.02 -12.89
CA GLY A 561 2.79 -7.62 -13.55
C GLY A 561 3.49 -6.39 -12.95
N ALA A 562 4.39 -5.81 -13.71
CA ALA A 562 5.12 -4.60 -13.34
C ALA A 562 5.11 -3.57 -14.47
N PHE A 563 4.93 -2.30 -14.11
CA PHE A 563 5.03 -1.18 -15.03
C PHE A 563 6.45 -0.63 -15.01
N VAL A 564 7.10 -0.61 -16.16
CA VAL A 564 8.50 -0.22 -16.33
C VAL A 564 8.59 0.99 -17.24
N ASP A 565 9.32 2.00 -16.79
CA ASP A 565 9.69 3.15 -17.60
C ASP A 565 10.99 2.86 -18.36
N ILE A 566 10.85 2.69 -19.67
CA ILE A 566 11.97 2.45 -20.60
C ILE A 566 12.48 3.76 -21.24
N GLY A 567 11.95 4.91 -20.82
CA GLY A 567 12.29 6.23 -21.37
C GLY A 567 11.46 6.63 -22.57
N VAL A 568 10.22 6.17 -22.64
CA VAL A 568 9.20 6.64 -23.59
C VAL A 568 7.97 7.13 -22.84
N LYS A 569 7.06 7.80 -23.54
CA LYS A 569 5.90 8.48 -22.94
C LYS A 569 4.98 7.55 -22.12
N HIS A 570 4.94 6.26 -22.44
CA HIS A 570 4.09 5.28 -21.77
C HIS A 570 4.95 4.22 -21.11
N ASN A 571 4.67 3.91 -19.83
CA ASN A 571 5.28 2.77 -19.18
C ASN A 571 4.90 1.49 -19.94
N GLY A 572 5.87 0.60 -20.16
CA GLY A 572 5.60 -0.74 -20.62
C GLY A 572 5.14 -1.63 -19.48
N LEU A 573 4.31 -2.62 -19.79
CA LEU A 573 3.83 -3.62 -18.85
C LEU A 573 4.55 -4.94 -19.09
N ILE A 574 5.27 -5.42 -18.08
CA ILE A 574 5.69 -6.81 -18.01
C ILE A 574 4.56 -7.58 -17.33
N HIS A 575 3.80 -8.36 -18.09
CA HIS A 575 2.76 -9.22 -17.51
C HIS A 575 3.39 -10.33 -16.67
N ILE A 576 2.73 -10.82 -15.62
CA ILE A 576 3.27 -11.84 -14.69
C ILE A 576 3.79 -13.10 -15.41
N SER A 577 3.16 -13.49 -16.52
CA SER A 577 3.58 -14.63 -17.35
C SER A 577 4.84 -14.38 -18.18
N ARG A 578 5.39 -13.17 -18.15
CA ARG A 578 6.56 -12.70 -18.90
C ARG A 578 7.67 -12.21 -17.97
N MET A 579 7.61 -12.54 -16.67
CA MET A 579 8.58 -12.13 -15.65
C MET A 579 9.66 -13.20 -15.40
N GLY A 580 10.29 -13.68 -16.47
CA GLY A 580 11.38 -14.66 -16.41
C GLY A 580 10.96 -16.11 -16.60
N GLN A 581 11.88 -17.05 -16.36
CA GLN A 581 11.64 -18.48 -16.59
C GLN A 581 10.82 -19.13 -15.46
N GLY A 582 9.82 -19.93 -15.84
CA GLY A 582 8.98 -20.69 -14.91
C GLY A 582 7.69 -19.97 -14.50
N TYR A 583 6.98 -20.56 -13.54
CA TYR A 583 5.73 -19.99 -13.02
C TYR A 583 6.03 -18.94 -11.94
N VAL A 584 5.66 -17.69 -12.21
CA VAL A 584 5.74 -16.59 -11.25
C VAL A 584 4.38 -16.42 -10.59
N SER A 585 4.35 -16.57 -9.26
CA SER A 585 3.12 -16.42 -8.47
C SER A 585 2.90 -14.99 -7.96
N ASN A 586 3.99 -14.27 -7.68
CA ASN A 586 3.97 -12.90 -7.19
C ASN A 586 5.05 -12.08 -7.93
N PRO A 587 4.67 -11.00 -8.64
CA PRO A 587 5.63 -10.10 -9.30
C PRO A 587 6.71 -9.53 -8.37
N HIS A 588 6.42 -9.36 -7.08
CA HIS A 588 7.37 -8.89 -6.08
C HIS A 588 8.53 -9.86 -5.81
N ASP A 589 8.41 -11.13 -6.21
CA ASP A 589 9.50 -12.11 -6.10
C ASP A 589 10.60 -11.86 -7.16
N LYS A 590 10.26 -11.11 -8.22
CA LYS A 590 11.15 -10.86 -9.36
C LYS A 590 11.65 -9.42 -9.42
N VAL A 591 10.80 -8.46 -9.06
CA VAL A 591 11.12 -7.03 -9.16
C VAL A 591 10.48 -6.21 -8.06
N ALA A 592 11.10 -5.09 -7.71
CA ALA A 592 10.62 -4.10 -6.76
C ALA A 592 10.54 -2.70 -7.41
N VAL A 593 9.76 -1.80 -6.81
CA VAL A 593 9.66 -0.41 -7.28
C VAL A 593 11.01 0.29 -7.12
N GLY A 594 11.52 0.86 -8.21
CA GLY A 594 12.85 1.46 -8.28
C GLY A 594 13.92 0.58 -8.92
N ASP A 595 13.67 -0.72 -9.09
CA ASP A 595 14.65 -1.61 -9.70
C ASP A 595 14.95 -1.21 -11.15
N VAL A 596 16.22 -1.34 -11.53
CA VAL A 596 16.67 -1.23 -12.91
C VAL A 596 16.71 -2.61 -13.52
N VAL A 597 15.87 -2.85 -14.52
CA VAL A 597 15.69 -4.15 -15.18
C VAL A 597 16.00 -4.08 -16.66
N GLU A 598 16.47 -5.19 -17.23
CA GLU A 598 16.61 -5.38 -18.67
C GLU A 598 15.32 -6.02 -19.21
N VAL A 599 14.78 -5.44 -20.28
CA VAL A 599 13.49 -5.85 -20.86
C VAL A 599 13.57 -5.93 -22.38
N GLU A 600 12.82 -6.85 -22.96
CA GLU A 600 12.60 -6.94 -24.40
C GLU A 600 11.19 -6.45 -24.75
N VAL A 601 11.08 -5.71 -25.85
CA VAL A 601 9.79 -5.23 -26.36
C VAL A 601 9.08 -6.35 -27.12
N VAL A 602 7.93 -6.78 -26.62
CA VAL A 602 7.13 -7.85 -27.25
C VAL A 602 6.16 -7.28 -28.27
N GLU A 603 5.44 -6.22 -27.90
CA GLU A 603 4.39 -5.63 -28.74
C GLU A 603 4.23 -4.14 -28.43
N VAL A 604 3.93 -3.35 -29.47
CA VAL A 604 3.65 -1.91 -29.36
C VAL A 604 2.28 -1.63 -29.98
N ASP A 605 1.31 -1.23 -29.17
CA ASP A 605 0.01 -0.72 -29.62
C ASP A 605 0.00 0.81 -29.48
N ALA A 606 0.37 1.49 -30.57
CA ALA A 606 0.44 2.94 -30.63
C ALA A 606 -0.95 3.61 -30.49
N VAL A 607 -2.03 2.93 -30.88
CA VAL A 607 -3.39 3.49 -30.81
C VAL A 607 -3.87 3.58 -29.37
N ARG A 608 -3.56 2.56 -28.55
CA ARG A 608 -3.93 2.51 -27.14
C ARG A 608 -2.84 3.04 -26.20
N GLY A 609 -1.66 3.36 -26.73
CA GLY A 609 -0.50 3.78 -25.95
C GLY A 609 0.00 2.69 -24.99
N ARG A 610 0.01 1.43 -25.44
CA ARG A 610 0.42 0.27 -24.64
C ARG A 610 1.69 -0.36 -25.22
N ILE A 611 2.62 -0.71 -24.33
CA ILE A 611 3.84 -1.44 -24.67
C ILE A 611 3.87 -2.69 -23.82
N SER A 612 3.95 -3.85 -24.47
CA SER A 612 4.10 -5.13 -23.80
C SER A 612 5.59 -5.47 -23.72
N LEU A 613 6.07 -5.81 -22.53
CA LEU A 613 7.47 -6.10 -22.24
C LEU A 613 7.64 -7.52 -21.71
N GLU A 614 8.84 -8.06 -21.89
CA GLU A 614 9.29 -9.31 -21.29
C GLU A 614 10.57 -9.07 -20.49
N LEU A 615 10.65 -9.65 -19.29
CA LEU A 615 11.82 -9.53 -18.42
C LEU A 615 12.93 -10.43 -18.96
N ILE A 616 14.12 -9.85 -19.18
CA ILE A 616 15.31 -10.60 -19.56
C ILE A 616 16.04 -10.98 -18.27
N GLU A 617 16.30 -12.28 -18.09
CA GLU A 617 17.04 -12.84 -16.95
C GLU A 617 18.54 -12.98 -17.21
#